data_AF-A0A372JYR5-F1
#
_entry.id   AF-A0A372JYR5-F1
#
_cell.length_a   1.000
_cell.length_b   1.000
_cell.length_c   1.000
_cell.angle_alpha   90.00
_cell.angle_beta   90.00
_cell.angle_gamma   90.00
#
_symmetry.space_group_name_H-M   'P 1'
#
loop_
_entity.id
_entity.type
_entity.pdbx_description
1 polymer ?
#
loop_
_entity_poly.entity_id
_entity_poly.type
_entity_poly.pdbx_seq_one_letter_code
_entity_poly.pdbx_strand_id
1 'polypeptide(L)' 'MSTHAHSREANAAERFVRATRQVDIAFRVVRGEIEPQNRPIEHSLAVRQLEQALDELAEAQDFFDSEVGNISPKQTN' A
#
# COMPACT_ATOMS: atom_id res chain seq x y z
N MET A 1 -26.55 6.65 10.95
CA MET A 1 -25.21 7.20 10.69
C MET A 1 -24.23 6.05 10.39
N SER A 2 -24.32 5.42 9.22
CA SER A 2 -23.53 4.18 8.92
C SER A 2 -22.81 4.19 7.58
N THR A 3 -22.96 5.24 6.77
CA THR A 3 -22.33 5.35 5.45
C THR A 3 -20.89 5.87 5.51
N HIS A 4 -20.56 6.67 6.53
CA HIS A 4 -19.22 7.27 6.66
C HIS A 4 -18.15 6.29 7.14
N ALA A 5 -18.50 5.31 7.99
CA ALA A 5 -17.55 4.29 8.47
C ALA A 5 -17.14 3.33 7.34
N HIS A 6 -18.12 2.79 6.60
CA HIS A 6 -17.87 1.96 5.42
C HIS A 6 -17.06 2.71 4.34
N SER A 7 -17.28 4.02 4.19
CA SER A 7 -16.52 4.84 3.23
C SER A 7 -15.06 5.05 3.62
N ARG A 8 -14.75 5.13 4.92
CA ARG A 8 -13.36 5.32 5.39
C ARG A 8 -12.58 4.02 5.37
N GLU A 9 -13.20 2.93 5.78
CA GLU A 9 -12.65 1.57 5.67
C GLU A 9 -12.40 1.19 4.21
N ALA A 10 -13.35 1.47 3.30
CA ALA A 10 -13.18 1.21 1.87
C ALA A 10 -12.03 2.04 1.27
N ASN A 11 -11.86 3.29 1.69
CA ASN A 11 -10.74 4.13 1.24
C ASN A 11 -9.39 3.62 1.75
N ALA A 12 -9.33 3.19 3.02
CA ALA A 12 -8.13 2.59 3.59
C ALA A 12 -7.77 1.27 2.89
N ALA A 13 -8.76 0.42 2.62
CA ALA A 13 -8.59 -0.83 1.89
C ALA A 13 -8.11 -0.58 0.45
N GLU A 14 -8.70 0.39 -0.26
CA GLU A 14 -8.26 0.78 -1.61
C GLU A 14 -6.80 1.24 -1.61
N ARG A 15 -6.40 2.05 -0.63
CA ARG A 15 -5.03 2.55 -0.50
C ARG A 15 -4.04 1.43 -0.22
N PHE A 16 -4.38 0.48 0.64
CA PHE A 16 -3.58 -0.72 0.91
C PHE A 16 -3.42 -1.61 -0.34
N VAL A 17 -4.50 -1.87 -1.06
CA VAL A 17 -4.46 -2.66 -2.31
C VAL A 17 -3.64 -1.95 -3.39
N ARG A 18 -3.71 -0.62 -3.47
CA ARG A 18 -2.89 0.16 -4.40
C ARG A 18 -1.39 0.08 -4.05
N ALA A 19 -1.05 0.19 -2.77
CA ALA A 19 0.34 0.11 -2.31
C ALA A 19 0.93 -1.29 -2.54
N THR A 20 0.19 -2.36 -2.22
CA THR A 20 0.62 -3.74 -2.51
C THR A 20 0.87 -3.98 -4.00
N ARG A 21 0.04 -3.40 -4.87
CA ARG A 21 0.26 -3.46 -6.33
C ARG A 21 1.53 -2.73 -6.76
N GLN A 22 1.83 -1.58 -6.17
CA GLN A 22 3.07 -0.85 -6.46
C GLN A 22 4.31 -1.63 -6.02
N VAL A 23 4.26 -2.29 -4.87
CA VAL A 23 5.33 -3.19 -4.39
C VAL A 23 5.54 -4.36 -5.37
N ASP A 24 4.47 -5.02 -5.83
CA ASP A 24 4.58 -6.12 -6.82
C ASP A 24 5.25 -5.63 -8.12
N ILE A 25 4.87 -4.46 -8.62
CA ILE A 25 5.48 -3.87 -9.82
C ILE A 25 6.97 -3.56 -9.57
N ALA A 26 7.31 -2.93 -8.45
CA ALA A 26 8.69 -2.60 -8.10
C ALA A 26 9.56 -3.86 -7.96
N PHE A 27 9.03 -4.93 -7.36
CA PHE A 27 9.72 -6.23 -7.28
C PHE A 27 10.03 -6.81 -8.66
N ARG A 28 9.07 -6.77 -9.58
CA ARG A 28 9.26 -7.26 -10.95
C ARG A 28 10.27 -6.41 -11.73
N VAL A 29 10.31 -5.10 -11.49
CA VAL A 29 11.34 -4.20 -12.06
C VAL A 29 12.73 -4.55 -11.52
N VAL A 30 12.88 -4.76 -10.21
CA VAL A 30 14.15 -5.20 -9.59
C VAL A 30 14.64 -6.52 -10.18
N ARG A 31 13.73 -7.46 -10.43
CA ARG A 31 14.05 -8.75 -11.05
C ARG A 31 14.34 -8.68 -12.56
N GLY A 32 14.10 -7.53 -13.20
CA GLY A 32 14.19 -7.40 -14.65
C GLY A 32 13.08 -8.14 -15.41
N GLU A 33 12.00 -8.53 -14.72
CA GLU A 33 10.81 -9.15 -15.33
C GLU A 33 9.94 -8.11 -16.07
N ILE A 34 10.09 -6.83 -15.70
CA ILE A 34 9.46 -5.69 -16.37
C ILE A 34 10.55 -4.68 -16.70
N GLU A 35 10.81 -4.48 -18.00
CA GLU A 35 11.61 -3.34 -18.46
C GLU A 35 10.68 -2.12 -18.65
N PRO A 36 10.97 -0.96 -18.02
CA PRO A 36 10.27 0.26 -18.34
C PRO A 36 10.56 0.62 -19.80
N GLN A 37 9.49 0.92 -20.54
CA GLN A 37 9.41 0.96 -22.01
C GLN A 37 10.44 1.86 -22.74
N ASN A 38 11.33 2.55 -22.04
CA ASN A 38 12.22 3.54 -22.64
C ASN A 38 13.67 3.56 -22.14
N ARG A 39 14.08 2.69 -21.19
CA ARG A 39 15.49 2.51 -20.80
C ARG A 39 15.66 1.46 -19.70
N PRO A 40 16.76 0.68 -19.69
CA PRO A 40 17.13 -0.12 -18.53
C PRO A 40 17.30 0.80 -17.32
N ILE A 41 16.59 0.51 -16.24
CA ILE A 41 16.78 1.17 -14.95
C ILE A 41 18.00 0.54 -14.29
N GLU A 42 18.89 1.38 -13.76
CA GLU A 42 19.99 0.93 -12.91
C GLU A 42 19.43 0.11 -11.75
N HIS A 43 19.97 -1.07 -11.49
CA HIS A 43 19.48 -1.97 -10.43
C HIS A 43 19.39 -1.27 -9.06
N SER A 44 20.34 -0.37 -8.75
CA SER A 44 20.32 0.45 -7.53
C SER A 44 19.11 1.38 -7.44
N LEU A 45 18.65 1.92 -8.56
CA LEU A 45 17.45 2.76 -8.64
C LEU A 45 16.19 1.92 -8.51
N ALA A 46 16.14 0.72 -9.11
CA ALA A 46 15.03 -0.21 -8.94
C ALA A 46 14.87 -0.63 -7.48
N VAL A 47 15.97 -0.93 -6.79
CA VAL A 47 15.95 -1.29 -5.35
C VAL A 47 15.43 -0.14 -4.51
N ARG A 48 15.86 1.11 -4.77
CA ARG A 48 15.33 2.28 -4.07
C ARG A 48 13.83 2.49 -4.29
N GLN A 49 13.34 2.24 -5.51
CA GLN A 49 11.90 2.32 -5.80
C GLN A 49 11.11 1.24 -5.06
N LEU A 50 11.69 0.05 -4.89
CA LEU A 50 11.10 -1.00 -4.08
C LEU A 50 11.06 -0.62 -2.60
N GLU A 51 12.15 -0.10 -2.04
CA GLU A 51 12.20 0.38 -0.65
C GLU A 51 11.12 1.44 -0.41
N GLN A 52 11.00 2.44 -1.29
CA GLN A 52 9.97 3.46 -1.19
C GLN A 52 8.55 2.88 -1.26
N ALA A 53 8.30 1.88 -2.11
CA ALA A 53 7.00 1.23 -2.21
C ALA A 53 6.65 0.43 -0.94
N LEU A 54 7.65 -0.16 -0.28
CA LEU A 54 7.48 -0.86 0.99
C LEU A 54 7.16 0.11 2.13
N ASP A 55 7.80 1.28 2.15
CA ASP A 55 7.48 2.34 3.12
C ASP A 55 6.03 2.84 2.92
N GLU A 56 5.60 3.08 1.68
CA GLU A 56 4.22 3.49 1.36
C GLU A 56 3.19 2.39 1.72
N LEU A 57 3.57 1.11 1.59
CA LEU A 57 2.74 -0.01 2.05
C LEU A 57 2.60 -0.04 3.57
N ALA A 58 3.68 0.20 4.31
CA ALA A 58 3.65 0.25 5.77
C ALA A 58 2.74 1.40 6.24
N GLU A 59 2.84 2.59 5.65
CA GLU A 59 1.94 3.70 5.96
C GLU A 59 0.47 3.39 5.64
N ALA A 60 0.21 2.71 4.51
CA ALA A 60 -1.14 2.31 4.14
C ALA A 60 -1.72 1.28 5.11
N GLN A 61 -0.88 0.36 5.61
CA GLN A 61 -1.27 -0.61 6.62
C GLN A 61 -1.58 0.07 7.96
N ASP A 62 -0.72 0.97 8.43
CA ASP A 62 -0.96 1.73 9.68
C ASP A 62 -2.26 2.54 9.61
N PHE A 63 -2.55 3.14 8.45
CA PHE A 63 -3.80 3.86 8.22
C PHE A 63 -5.01 2.92 8.25
N PHE A 64 -4.92 1.74 7.63
CA PHE A 64 -5.97 0.74 7.66
C PHE A 64 -6.23 0.22 9.09
N ASP A 65 -5.17 -0.14 9.81
CA ASP A 65 -5.26 -0.62 11.19
C ASP A 65 -5.83 0.47 12.12
N SER A 66 -5.52 1.74 11.87
CA SER A 66 -6.13 2.88 12.58
C SER A 66 -7.63 3.02 12.28
N GLU A 67 -8.05 2.95 11.02
CA GLU A 67 -9.47 3.12 10.65
C GLU A 67 -10.32 1.91 11.06
N VAL A 68 -9.77 0.68 10.99
CA VAL A 68 -10.42 -0.57 11.43
C VAL A 68 -10.37 -0.73 12.96
N GLY A 69 -9.29 -0.28 13.62
CA GLY A 69 -9.22 -0.26 15.08
C GLY A 69 -10.21 0.71 15.71
N ASN A 70 -10.49 1.83 15.04
CA ASN A 70 -11.37 2.89 15.54
C ASN A 70 -12.88 2.60 15.36
N ILE A 71 -13.26 1.65 14.50
CA ILE A 71 -14.64 1.09 14.43
C ILE A 71 -14.95 0.09 15.56
N SER A 72 -13.99 -0.16 16.47
CA SER A 72 -14.25 -0.87 17.73
C SER A 72 -14.38 0.08 18.94
N PRO A 73 -15.52 0.76 19.15
CA PRO A 73 -15.87 1.25 20.47
C PRO A 73 -16.85 0.29 21.16
N LYS A 74 -16.43 -0.17 22.34
CA LYS A 74 -17.22 -0.72 23.46
C LYS A 74 -17.70 -2.18 23.37
N GLN A 75 -16.82 -3.04 23.86
CA GLN A 75 -17.18 -3.94 24.96
C GLN A 75 -17.63 -3.05 26.16
N THR A 76 -18.94 -2.86 26.33
CA THR A 76 -19.50 -2.39 27.61
C THR A 76 -20.49 -3.41 28.10
N ASN A 77 -20.01 -4.16 29.11
CA ASN A 77 -20.70 -4.72 30.28
C ASN A 77 -22.16 -5.15 30.12
#